data_AF-A0A1V6D237-F1
#
_entry.id   AF-A0A1V6D237-F1
#
_cell.length_a   1.000
_cell.length_b   1.000
_cell.length_c   1.000
_cell.angle_alpha   90.00
_cell.angle_beta   90.00
_cell.angle_gamma   90.00
#
_symmetry.space_group_name_H-M   'P 1'
#
loop_
_entity.id
_entity.type
_entity.pdbx_description
1 polymer ?
#
loop_
_entity_poly.entity_id
_entity_poly.type
_entity_poly.pdbx_seq_one_letter_code
_entity_poly.pdbx_strand_id
1 'polypeptide(L)'
;MFVICQWFSRRCLFSIAVLAAVAGWTGCSSKPRPPADPAKQAERLAFVQKMVDLGAVHAFEPDLTVPRLYVKEPFYRLTIDQKQKLVSIAFAYCHDAGGATLMTVHDYQTGKEIGNVADWHAFEMK
;
A
#
# COMPACT_ATOMS: atom_id res chain seq x y z
N MET A 1 -50.11 28.41 21.20
CA MET A 1 -50.46 28.17 22.62
C MET A 1 -50.10 26.72 22.94
N PHE A 2 -49.24 26.51 23.94
CA PHE A 2 -48.85 25.20 24.48
C PHE A 2 -50.02 24.53 25.21
N VAL A 3 -50.26 23.23 25.00
CA VAL A 3 -50.89 22.26 25.95
C VAL A 3 -50.50 20.84 25.45
N ILE A 4 -49.49 20.16 26.02
CA ILE A 4 -49.45 19.30 27.23
C ILE A 4 -50.06 17.89 27.05
N CYS A 5 -49.36 16.92 27.68
CA CYS A 5 -49.71 15.57 28.13
C CYS A 5 -49.40 14.39 27.18
N GLN A 6 -48.36 13.59 27.44
CA GLN A 6 -48.26 12.53 28.48
C GLN A 6 -49.41 11.52 28.41
N TRP A 7 -49.12 10.24 28.09
CA TRP A 7 -49.09 9.11 29.05
C TRP A 7 -49.05 7.74 28.32
N PHE A 8 -48.18 6.84 28.81
CA PHE A 8 -48.37 5.37 28.96
C PHE A 8 -48.68 4.51 27.69
N SER A 9 -48.10 3.33 27.44
CA SER A 9 -47.51 2.32 28.33
C SER A 9 -46.95 1.14 27.50
N ARG A 10 -46.07 0.37 28.17
CA ARG A 10 -45.79 -1.08 28.01
C ARG A 10 -44.99 -1.54 26.78
N ARG A 11 -43.72 -1.95 26.95
CA ARG A 11 -43.25 -3.26 27.47
C ARG A 11 -43.85 -4.48 26.74
N CYS A 12 -43.14 -4.93 25.71
CA CYS A 12 -42.92 -6.34 25.37
C CYS A 12 -41.45 -6.43 24.92
N LEU A 13 -40.51 -6.82 25.78
CA LEU A 13 -40.07 -8.22 25.92
C LEU A 13 -39.89 -8.90 24.56
N PHE A 14 -38.75 -8.65 23.91
CA PHE A 14 -38.10 -9.67 23.10
C PHE A 14 -36.66 -9.80 23.57
N SER A 15 -36.49 -10.71 24.52
CA SER A 15 -35.22 -11.36 24.79
C SER A 15 -34.83 -12.15 23.54
N ILE A 16 -33.81 -11.68 22.82
CA ILE A 16 -33.00 -12.55 21.98
C ILE A 16 -31.57 -12.37 22.46
N ALA A 17 -31.15 -13.33 23.29
CA ALA A 17 -29.76 -13.61 23.53
C ALA A 17 -29.17 -14.19 22.25
N VAL A 18 -28.20 -13.51 21.65
CA VAL A 18 -27.22 -14.15 20.76
C VAL A 18 -25.84 -13.70 21.21
N LEU A 19 -25.14 -14.66 21.80
CA LEU A 19 -23.69 -14.76 21.90
C LEU A 19 -23.03 -14.44 20.56
N ALA A 20 -21.86 -13.79 20.64
CA ALA A 20 -20.65 -13.96 19.81
C ALA A 20 -20.07 -12.56 19.53
N ALA A 21 -19.03 -12.16 20.25
CA ALA A 21 -17.67 -12.41 19.77
C ALA A 21 -17.49 -11.88 18.34
N VAL A 22 -17.13 -10.61 18.20
CA VAL A 22 -15.80 -10.21 17.73
C VAL A 22 -15.54 -8.82 18.31
N ALA A 23 -14.72 -8.75 19.36
CA ALA A 23 -14.00 -7.51 19.64
C ALA A 23 -13.11 -7.30 18.42
N GLY A 24 -13.62 -6.53 17.46
CA GLY A 24 -12.90 -6.13 16.26
C GLY A 24 -11.58 -5.57 16.70
N TRP A 25 -10.51 -6.21 16.23
CA TRP A 25 -9.14 -5.81 16.46
C TRP A 25 -9.03 -4.30 16.38
N THR A 26 -8.43 -3.71 17.42
CA THR A 26 -7.66 -2.50 17.32
C THR A 26 -6.53 -2.75 16.31
N GLY A 27 -6.91 -2.77 15.03
CA GLY A 27 -6.00 -2.73 13.91
C GLY A 27 -5.36 -1.35 13.83
N CYS A 28 -4.12 -1.34 13.39
CA CYS A 28 -3.27 -0.17 13.17
C CYS A 28 -2.71 0.45 14.45
N SER A 29 -1.76 -0.28 15.06
CA SER A 29 -0.63 0.37 15.73
C SER A 29 0.15 1.18 14.69
N SER A 30 -0.34 2.38 14.35
CA SER A 30 0.43 3.37 13.60
C SER A 30 1.39 4.03 14.58
N LYS A 31 2.49 3.35 14.92
CA LYS A 31 3.65 4.08 15.43
C LYS A 31 3.89 5.25 14.46
N PRO A 32 4.00 6.50 14.94
CA PRO A 32 4.33 7.62 14.08
C PRO A 32 5.60 7.25 13.32
N ARG A 33 5.51 7.12 11.99
CA ARG A 33 6.69 6.80 11.19
C ARG A 33 7.67 7.96 11.37
N PRO A 34 8.94 7.71 11.68
CA PRO A 34 9.93 8.77 11.74
C PRO A 34 9.91 9.53 10.40
N PRO A 35 10.02 10.87 10.43
CA PRO A 35 9.99 11.67 9.21
C PRO A 35 11.02 11.13 8.22
N ALA A 36 10.59 10.91 6.98
CA ALA A 36 11.47 10.46 5.92
C ALA A 36 12.66 11.43 5.79
N ASP A 37 13.88 10.89 5.82
CA ASP A 37 15.10 11.67 5.59
C ASP A 37 15.07 12.19 4.14
N PRO A 38 14.98 13.52 3.93
CA PRO A 38 14.80 14.10 2.60
C PRO A 38 15.98 13.80 1.66
N ALA A 39 17.20 13.64 2.19
CA ALA A 39 18.37 13.30 1.39
C ALA A 39 18.26 11.88 0.82
N LYS A 40 17.84 10.92 1.65
CA LYS A 40 17.61 9.54 1.22
C LYS A 40 16.45 9.42 0.21
N GLN A 41 15.42 10.25 0.36
CA GLN A 41 14.32 10.27 -0.61
C GLN A 41 14.75 10.79 -1.97
N ALA A 42 15.58 11.83 -2.01
CA ALA A 42 16.14 12.36 -3.24
C ALA A 42 17.01 11.31 -3.95
N GLU A 43 17.86 10.57 -3.22
CA GLU A 43 18.68 9.49 -3.78
C GLU A 43 17.83 8.35 -4.38
N ARG A 44 16.77 7.95 -3.67
CA ARG A 44 15.86 6.89 -4.15
C ARG A 44 15.11 7.32 -5.40
N LEU A 45 14.61 8.56 -5.43
CA LEU A 45 13.92 9.10 -6.59
C LEU A 45 14.87 9.24 -7.78
N ALA A 46 16.11 9.70 -7.55
CA ALA A 46 17.15 9.75 -8.58
C ALA A 46 17.48 8.35 -9.15
N PHE A 47 17.49 7.32 -8.30
CA PHE A 47 17.68 5.95 -8.75
C PHE A 47 16.52 5.46 -9.64
N VAL A 48 15.27 5.71 -9.24
CA VAL A 48 14.09 5.36 -10.04
C VAL A 48 14.11 6.11 -11.38
N GLN A 49 14.42 7.41 -11.35
CA GLN A 49 14.54 8.23 -12.56
C GLN A 49 15.63 7.69 -13.51
N LYS A 50 16.79 7.30 -12.99
CA LYS A 50 17.83 6.66 -13.80
C LYS A 50 17.32 5.39 -14.49
N MET A 51 16.44 4.63 -13.84
CA MET A 51 15.87 3.41 -14.41
C MET A 51 14.74 3.70 -15.42
N VAL A 52 14.10 4.88 -15.32
CA VAL A 52 13.25 5.43 -16.38
C VAL A 52 14.08 5.81 -17.60
N ASP A 53 15.22 6.49 -17.39
CA ASP A 53 16.09 6.94 -18.48
C ASP A 53 16.74 5.75 -19.22
N LEU A 54 17.03 4.67 -18.51
CA LEU A 54 17.48 3.39 -19.08
C LEU A 54 16.36 2.61 -19.79
N GLY A 55 15.12 3.11 -19.74
CA GLY A 55 13.96 2.51 -20.39
C GLY A 55 13.40 1.26 -19.69
N ALA A 56 13.90 0.91 -18.50
CA ALA A 56 13.39 -0.23 -17.73
C ALA A 56 12.04 0.11 -17.06
N VAL A 57 11.90 1.33 -16.56
CA VAL A 57 10.66 1.85 -15.98
C VAL A 57 9.99 2.77 -16.99
N HIS A 58 8.68 2.60 -17.19
CA HIS A 58 7.89 3.53 -17.99
C HIS A 58 7.34 4.68 -17.16
N ALA A 59 6.68 4.33 -16.06
CA ALA A 59 5.96 5.27 -15.20
C ALA A 59 5.98 4.75 -13.77
N PHE A 60 5.98 5.69 -12.82
CA PHE A 60 5.95 5.42 -11.39
C PHE A 60 4.88 6.30 -10.77
N GLU A 61 3.89 5.68 -10.13
CA GLU A 61 2.73 6.34 -9.54
C GLU A 61 2.72 6.11 -8.02
N PRO A 62 3.45 6.95 -7.25
CA PRO A 62 3.59 6.79 -5.80
C PRO A 62 2.36 7.29 -5.02
N ASP A 63 1.55 8.19 -5.59
CA ASP A 63 0.46 8.90 -4.89
C ASP A 63 -0.84 8.09 -4.79
N LEU A 64 -0.85 6.86 -5.32
CA LEU A 64 -2.01 5.98 -5.24
C LEU A 64 -2.11 5.30 -3.87
N THR A 65 -3.33 4.92 -3.47
CA THR A 65 -3.56 4.10 -2.27
C THR A 65 -2.74 2.80 -2.28
N VAL A 66 -2.56 2.24 -3.48
CA VAL A 66 -1.59 1.17 -3.74
C VAL A 66 -0.66 1.68 -4.85
N PRO A 67 0.58 2.05 -4.52
CA PRO A 67 1.56 2.50 -5.49
C PRO A 67 1.76 1.49 -6.63
N ARG A 68 1.98 2.04 -7.83
CA ARG A 68 2.17 1.25 -9.06
C ARG A 68 3.47 1.61 -9.74
N LEU A 69 4.19 0.58 -10.15
CA LEU A 69 5.38 0.70 -10.99
C LEU A 69 5.11 0.04 -12.34
N TYR A 70 5.14 0.82 -13.41
CA TYR A 70 4.98 0.32 -14.77
C TYR A 70 6.35 0.07 -15.40
N VAL A 71 6.60 -1.16 -15.85
CA VAL A 71 7.88 -1.57 -16.44
C VAL A 71 7.75 -1.90 -17.91
N LYS A 72 8.88 -1.86 -18.63
CA LYS A 72 8.98 -2.20 -20.06
C LYS A 72 9.86 -3.43 -20.28
N GLU A 73 9.94 -3.88 -21.53
CA GLU A 73 10.79 -4.99 -21.96
C GLU A 73 12.22 -5.00 -21.37
N PRO A 74 12.95 -3.87 -21.30
CA PRO A 74 14.31 -3.85 -20.73
C PRO A 74 14.38 -4.30 -19.27
N PHE A 75 13.30 -4.14 -18.50
CA PHE A 75 13.22 -4.63 -17.12
C PHE A 75 13.40 -6.14 -17.06
N TYR A 76 12.84 -6.90 -17.99
CA TYR A 76 12.97 -8.36 -17.99
C TYR A 76 14.39 -8.84 -18.28
N ARG A 77 15.19 -8.02 -18.96
CA ARG A 77 16.61 -8.29 -19.27
C ARG A 77 17.55 -8.02 -18.09
N LEU A 78 17.09 -7.33 -17.05
CA LEU A 78 17.85 -7.09 -15.83
C LEU A 78 18.07 -8.39 -15.05
N THR A 79 19.15 -8.45 -14.29
CA THR A 79 19.39 -9.56 -13.35
C THR A 79 18.35 -9.54 -12.23
N ILE A 80 18.16 -10.68 -11.55
CA ILE A 80 17.22 -10.78 -10.43
C ILE A 80 17.56 -9.75 -9.35
N ASP A 81 18.84 -9.62 -8.98
CA ASP A 81 19.32 -8.65 -7.98
C ASP A 81 19.01 -7.20 -8.39
N GLN A 82 19.15 -6.86 -9.68
CA GLN A 82 18.84 -5.52 -10.19
C GLN A 82 17.34 -5.23 -10.14
N LYS A 83 16.50 -6.22 -10.48
CA LYS A 83 15.03 -6.12 -10.38
C LYS A 83 14.61 -5.90 -8.94
N GLN A 84 15.12 -6.72 -8.02
CA GLN A 84 14.86 -6.59 -6.60
C GLN A 84 15.28 -5.22 -6.08
N LYS A 85 16.52 -4.79 -6.37
CA LYS A 85 17.02 -3.48 -5.94
C LYS A 85 16.11 -2.35 -6.40
N LEU A 86 15.64 -2.38 -7.65
CA LEU A 86 14.70 -1.40 -8.17
C LEU A 86 13.38 -1.41 -7.40
N VAL A 87 12.75 -2.57 -7.26
CA VAL A 87 11.46 -2.72 -6.58
C VAL A 87 11.57 -2.30 -5.11
N SER A 88 12.63 -2.70 -4.41
CA SER A 88 12.86 -2.35 -3.01
C SER A 88 13.10 -0.85 -2.83
N ILE A 89 13.86 -0.20 -3.72
CA ILE A 89 14.10 1.26 -3.66
C ILE A 89 12.80 2.03 -3.92
N ALA A 90 12.04 1.64 -4.95
CA ALA A 90 10.77 2.27 -5.28
C ALA A 90 9.74 2.08 -4.14
N PHE A 91 9.70 0.88 -3.54
CA PHE A 91 8.85 0.63 -2.38
C PHE A 91 9.27 1.44 -1.16
N ALA A 92 10.57 1.49 -0.85
CA ALA A 92 11.08 2.26 0.28
C ALA A 92 10.73 3.75 0.15
N TYR A 93 10.74 4.29 -1.08
CA TYR A 93 10.24 5.64 -1.36
C TYR A 93 8.77 5.78 -0.94
N CYS A 94 7.88 4.92 -1.46
CA CYS A 94 6.44 4.98 -1.16
C CYS A 94 6.10 4.71 0.31
N HIS A 95 6.78 3.75 0.92
CA HIS A 95 6.61 3.38 2.32
C HIS A 95 6.97 4.55 3.23
N ASP A 96 8.08 5.24 2.96
CA ASP A 96 8.54 6.32 3.82
C ASP A 96 7.81 7.64 3.53
N ALA A 97 7.40 7.90 2.28
CA ALA A 97 6.69 9.13 1.88
C ALA A 97 5.19 9.10 2.21
N GLY A 98 4.48 8.03 1.84
CA GLY A 98 3.02 7.92 1.96
C GLY A 98 2.54 6.82 2.91
N GLY A 99 3.47 5.99 3.40
CA GLY A 99 3.11 4.88 4.27
C GLY A 99 2.52 3.66 3.61
N ALA A 100 2.75 3.52 2.31
CA ALA A 100 2.36 2.35 1.56
C ALA A 100 2.88 1.07 2.22
N THR A 101 1.99 0.10 2.42
CA THR A 101 2.32 -1.25 2.91
C THR A 101 2.45 -2.26 1.78
N LEU A 102 2.00 -1.90 0.58
CA LEU A 102 2.03 -2.75 -0.62
C LEU A 102 2.43 -1.89 -1.82
N MET A 103 3.10 -2.48 -2.81
CA MET A 103 3.31 -1.91 -4.13
C MET A 103 3.16 -3.01 -5.18
N THR A 104 2.56 -2.67 -6.32
CA THR A 104 2.34 -3.59 -7.44
C THR A 104 3.19 -3.19 -8.64
N VAL A 105 3.71 -4.18 -9.35
CA VAL A 105 4.52 -4.00 -10.56
C VAL A 105 3.71 -4.49 -11.75
N HIS A 106 3.53 -3.63 -12.74
CA HIS A 106 2.71 -3.86 -13.91
C HIS A 106 3.55 -3.82 -15.18
N ASP A 107 3.24 -4.69 -16.12
CA ASP A 107 3.77 -4.61 -17.47
C ASP A 107 3.06 -3.48 -18.23
N TYR A 108 3.81 -2.51 -18.75
CA TYR A 108 3.23 -1.38 -19.46
C TYR A 108 2.51 -1.77 -20.75
N GLN A 109 3.01 -2.78 -21.48
CA GLN A 109 2.45 -3.16 -22.79
C GLN A 109 1.12 -3.90 -22.64
N THR A 110 1.01 -4.75 -21.63
CA THR A 110 -0.16 -5.62 -21.43
C THR A 110 -1.08 -5.15 -20.32
N GLY A 111 -0.62 -4.24 -19.45
CA GLY A 111 -1.33 -3.81 -18.24
C GLY A 111 -1.45 -4.90 -17.19
N LYS A 112 -0.78 -6.04 -17.36
CA LYS A 112 -0.85 -7.18 -16.46
C LYS A 112 0.03 -6.97 -15.24
N GLU A 113 -0.48 -7.34 -14.07
CA GLU A 113 0.33 -7.41 -12.86
C GLU A 113 1.37 -8.54 -12.99
N ILE A 114 2.64 -8.18 -12.88
CA ILE A 114 3.79 -9.09 -12.93
C ILE A 114 4.07 -9.65 -11.53
N GLY A 115 3.86 -8.84 -10.50
CA GLY A 115 4.01 -9.25 -9.11
C GLY A 115 3.87 -8.07 -8.15
N ASN A 116 3.91 -8.39 -6.86
CA ASN A 116 3.82 -7.43 -5.78
C ASN A 116 5.11 -7.42 -4.95
N VAL A 117 5.29 -6.40 -4.10
CA VAL A 117 6.50 -6.26 -3.28
C VAL A 117 6.75 -7.47 -2.35
N ALA A 118 5.70 -8.16 -1.88
CA ALA A 118 5.83 -9.34 -1.04
C ALA A 118 6.43 -10.52 -1.82
N ASP A 119 6.09 -10.67 -3.10
CA ASP A 119 6.66 -11.67 -3.99
C ASP A 119 8.16 -11.40 -4.21
N TRP A 120 8.55 -10.13 -4.32
CA TRP A 120 9.95 -9.73 -4.52
C TRP A 120 10.78 -9.87 -3.23
N HIS A 121 10.21 -9.62 -2.05
CA HIS A 121 10.85 -9.93 -0.76
C HIS A 121 10.99 -11.43 -0.50
N ALA A 122 10.12 -12.27 -1.07
CA ALA A 122 10.25 -13.73 -0.94
C ALA A 122 11.52 -14.29 -1.61
N PHE A 123 12.13 -13.56 -2.55
CA PHE A 123 13.42 -13.94 -3.13
C PHE A 123 14.63 -13.58 -2.24
N GLU A 124 14.45 -12.82 -1.16
CA GLU A 124 15.48 -12.48 -0.17
C GLU A 124 15.82 -13.68 0.76
N MET A 125 15.01 -14.75 0.72
CA MET A 125 15.11 -15.91 1.62
C MET A 125 15.63 -17.22 0.97
N LYS A 126 16.45 -17.16 -0.09
CA LYS A 126 17.11 -18.34 -0.65
C LYS A 126 18.59 -18.14 -0.91
#